data_AF-A0A836UAM4-F1
#
_entry.id   AF-A0A836UAM4-F1
#
_cell.length_a   1.000
_cell.length_b   1.000
_cell.length_c   1.000
_cell.angle_alpha   90.00
_cell.angle_beta   90.00
_cell.angle_gamma   90.00
#
_symmetry.space_group_name_H-M   'P 1'
#
loop_
_entity.id
_entity.type
_entity.pdbx_description
1 polymer ?
#
loop_
_entity_poly.entity_id
_entity_poly.type
_entity_poly.pdbx_seq_one_letter_code
_entity_poly.pdbx_strand_id
1 'polypeptide(L)' 'MRYKQLGKTGIEVSEYGLGTWAMGGGAYGITDDEESIRTIHRAQERGVTFLDTAPMYGHGVDGRTIYG' A
#
# COMPACT_ATOMS: atom_id res chain seq x y z
N MET A 1 7.73 -14.23 6.76
CA MET A 1 6.86 -13.18 7.29
C MET A 1 6.21 -13.67 8.59
N ARG A 2 5.95 -12.80 9.57
CA ARG A 2 5.08 -13.08 10.73
C ARG A 2 3.74 -12.38 10.55
N TYR A 3 2.67 -12.98 11.08
CA TYR A 3 1.31 -12.44 11.01
C TYR A 3 0.76 -12.17 12.40
N LYS A 4 -0.09 -11.14 12.52
CA LYS A 4 -0.77 -10.75 13.77
C LYS A 4 -2.22 -10.43 13.49
N GLN A 5 -3.07 -10.67 14.48
CA GLN A 5 -4.48 -10.28 14.41
C GLN A 5 -4.60 -8.75 14.45
N LEU A 6 -5.37 -8.19 13.51
CA LEU A 6 -5.67 -6.76 13.47
C LEU A 6 -6.72 -6.43 14.54
N GLY A 7 -6.26 -6.04 15.72
CA GLY A 7 -7.13 -5.73 16.85
C GLY A 7 -8.01 -6.91 17.24
N LYS A 8 -9.33 -6.71 17.29
CA LYS A 8 -10.32 -7.75 17.64
C LYS A 8 -11.08 -8.28 16.43
N THR A 9 -10.60 -8.03 15.21
CA THR A 9 -11.36 -8.28 13.97
C THR A 9 -11.35 -9.74 13.53
N GLY A 10 -10.39 -10.54 14.00
CA GLY A 10 -10.18 -11.90 13.46
C GLY A 10 -9.34 -11.96 12.19
N ILE A 11 -9.01 -10.80 11.60
CA ILE A 11 -8.21 -10.72 10.36
C ILE A 11 -6.73 -10.82 10.74
N GLU A 12 -6.00 -11.74 10.12
CA GLU A 12 -4.54 -11.81 10.22
C GLU A 12 -3.89 -10.93 9.15
N VAL A 13 -2.98 -10.07 9.58
CA VAL A 13 -2.18 -9.19 8.71
C VAL A 13 -0.70 -9.41 8.95
N SER A 14 0.13 -9.15 7.94
CA SER A 14 1.59 -9.16 8.09
C SER A 14 2.03 -8.17 9.16
N GLU A 15 3.07 -8.52 9.93
CA GLU A 15 3.61 -7.64 10.98
C GLU A 15 4.14 -6.31 10.44
N TYR A 16 4.51 -6.27 9.16
CA TYR A 16 4.86 -5.07 8.41
C TYR A 16 3.79 -4.79 7.36
N GLY A 17 3.34 -3.53 7.25
CA GLY A 17 2.46 -3.05 6.20
C GLY A 17 3.19 -2.12 5.21
N LEU A 18 2.57 -1.85 4.07
CA LEU A 18 3.06 -0.90 3.05
C LEU A 18 2.16 0.34 3.06
N GLY A 19 2.73 1.51 3.35
CA GLY A 19 2.05 2.79 3.17
C GLY A 19 2.24 3.35 1.77
N THR A 20 1.19 3.92 1.17
CA THR A 20 1.18 4.34 -0.24
C THR A 20 1.25 5.85 -0.45
N TRP A 21 1.47 6.66 0.59
CA TRP A 21 1.42 8.12 0.45
C TRP A 21 2.39 8.68 -0.59
N ALA A 22 3.61 8.16 -0.67
CA ALA A 22 4.58 8.58 -1.67
C ALA A 22 4.16 8.22 -3.11
N MET A 23 3.29 7.22 -3.30
CA MET A 23 2.84 6.74 -4.60
C MET A 23 1.78 7.64 -5.23
N GLY A 24 1.15 8.53 -4.46
CA GLY A 24 0.06 9.37 -4.97
C GLY A 24 0.48 10.67 -5.66
N GLY A 25 1.79 10.93 -5.82
CA GLY A 25 2.28 12.04 -6.66
C GLY A 25 2.07 13.46 -6.09
N GLY A 26 1.66 13.57 -4.83
CA GLY A 26 1.38 14.84 -4.15
C GLY A 26 2.53 15.30 -3.26
N ALA A 27 2.48 14.91 -1.97
CA ALA A 27 3.34 15.44 -0.92
C ALA A 27 4.86 15.21 -1.14
N TYR A 28 5.23 14.24 -1.97
CA TYR A 28 6.61 13.82 -2.20
C TYR A 28 7.09 14.07 -3.64
N GLY A 29 6.33 14.83 -4.44
CA GLY A 29 6.65 15.12 -5.84
C GLY A 29 6.09 14.09 -6.82
N ILE A 30 6.55 14.16 -8.07
CA ILE A 30 6.06 13.31 -9.16
C ILE A 30 6.37 11.84 -8.86
N THR A 31 5.37 10.98 -9.10
CA THR A 31 5.46 9.53 -8.93
C THR A 31 5.47 8.84 -10.29
N ASP A 32 6.03 7.63 -10.33
CA ASP A 32 5.92 6.70 -11.46
C ASP A 32 4.92 5.59 -11.06
N ASP A 33 3.80 5.54 -11.77
CA ASP A 33 2.73 4.57 -11.52
C ASP A 33 3.23 3.13 -11.73
N GLU A 34 4.09 2.87 -12.71
CA GLU A 34 4.61 1.52 -12.94
C GLU A 34 5.55 1.08 -11.82
N GLU A 35 6.38 1.99 -11.30
CA GLU A 35 7.24 1.69 -10.15
C GLU A 35 6.42 1.48 -8.87
N SER A 36 5.32 2.22 -8.72
CA SER A 36 4.38 2.05 -7.62
C SER A 36 3.73 0.66 -7.68
N ILE A 37 3.26 0.23 -8.85
CA ILE A 37 2.71 -1.12 -9.10
C ILE A 37 3.76 -2.20 -8.80
N ARG A 38 4.99 -2.05 -9.33
CA ARG A 38 6.09 -2.97 -9.05
C ARG A 38 6.39 -3.08 -7.55
N THR A 39 6.34 -1.96 -6.84
CA THR A 39 6.56 -1.91 -5.38
C THR A 39 5.48 -2.67 -4.62
N ILE A 40 4.20 -2.50 -4.99
CA ILE A 40 3.08 -3.22 -4.38
C ILE A 40 3.22 -4.73 -4.60
N HIS A 41 3.46 -5.16 -5.84
CA HIS A 41 3.67 -6.58 -6.14
C HIS A 41 4.86 -7.14 -5.39
N ARG A 42 5.96 -6.38 -5.32
CA ARG A 42 7.14 -6.81 -4.57
C ARG A 42 6.86 -6.96 -3.08
N ALA A 43 6.04 -6.10 -2.48
CA ALA A 43 5.62 -6.26 -1.09
C ALA A 43 4.78 -7.53 -0.89
N GLN A 44 3.85 -7.81 -1.80
CA GLN A 44 3.02 -9.02 -1.79
C GLN A 44 3.86 -10.30 -1.90
N GLU A 45 4.82 -10.35 -2.83
CA GLU A 45 5.77 -11.46 -2.98
C GLU A 45 6.59 -11.73 -1.71
N ARG A 46 6.81 -10.69 -0.89
CA ARG A 46 7.50 -10.79 0.40
C ARG A 46 6.56 -11.13 1.56
N GLY A 47 5.28 -11.31 1.29
CA GLY A 47 4.26 -11.72 2.25
C GLY A 47 3.54 -10.57 2.96
N VAL A 48 3.66 -9.33 2.48
CA VAL A 48 2.88 -8.20 3.00
C VAL A 48 1.41 -8.37 2.59
N THR A 49 0.51 -8.25 3.56
CA THR A 49 -0.95 -8.38 3.36
C THR A 49 -1.74 -7.17 3.83
N PHE A 50 -1.06 -6.12 4.30
CA PHE A 50 -1.68 -4.88 4.75
C PHE A 50 -1.12 -3.67 3.99
N LEU A 51 -2.00 -3.00 3.25
CA LEU A 51 -1.72 -1.75 2.53
C LEU A 51 -2.47 -0.60 3.23
N ASP A 52 -1.75 0.47 3.55
CA ASP A 52 -2.30 1.71 4.08
C ASP A 52 -2.37 2.78 2.99
N THR A 53 -3.58 3.28 2.72
CA THR A 53 -3.87 4.32 1.72
C THR A 53 -4.93 5.28 2.25
N ALA A 54 -5.05 6.46 1.63
CA ALA A 54 -6.09 7.43 1.92
C ALA A 54 -6.42 8.29 0.69
N PRO A 55 -7.65 8.84 0.57
CA PRO A 55 -8.00 9.74 -0.52
C PRO A 55 -7.08 10.97 -0.66
N MET A 56 -6.51 11.43 0.46
CA MET A 56 -5.59 12.58 0.49
C MET A 56 -4.22 12.27 -0.11
N TYR A 57 -3.85 10.99 -0.27
CA TYR A 57 -2.49 10.61 -0.66
C TYR A 57 -2.15 10.93 -2.12
N GLY A 58 -3.14 11.14 -2.98
CA GLY A 58 -2.87 11.46 -4.39
C GLY A 58 -4.03 12.05 -5.20
N HIS A 59 -4.96 12.77 -4.57
CA HIS A 59 -6.12 13.36 -5.26
C HIS A 59 -6.92 12.37 -6.14
N GLY A 60 -6.97 11.09 -5.76
CA GLY A 60 -7.67 10.03 -6.51
C GLY A 60 -6.81 9.18 -7.46
N VAL A 61 -5.51 9.48 -7.62
CA VAL A 61 -4.57 8.68 -8.43
C VAL A 61 -4.26 7.33 -7.76
N ASP A 62 -4.10 7.31 -6.44
CA ASP A 62 -3.71 6.12 -5.66
C ASP A 62 -4.71 4.96 -5.78
N GLY A 63 -6.01 5.27 -5.94
CA GLY A 63 -7.04 4.23 -6.11
C GLY A 63 -6.90 3.41 -7.39
N ARG A 64 -6.36 3.98 -8.48
CA ARG A 64 -6.13 3.21 -9.72
C ARG A 64 -4.95 2.25 -9.59
N THR A 65 -3.92 2.63 -8.86
CA THR A 65 -2.70 1.83 -8.68
C THR A 65 -2.91 0.71 -7.66
N ILE A 66 -3.72 0.96 -6.61
CA ILE A 66 -3.98 -0.03 -5.56
C ILE A 66 -5.08 -1.03 -5.94
N TYR A 67 -6.12 -0.58 -6.65
CA TYR A 67 -7.29 -1.42 -7.00
C TYR A 67 -7.33 -1.86 -8.46
N GLY A 68 -6.38 -1.42 -9.29
CA GLY A 68 -6.31 -1.70 -10.74
C GLY A 68 -5.66 -3.02 -11.10
#